data_AF-A0A7J4ERM4-F1
#
_entry.id   AF-A0A7J4ERM4-F1
#
_cell.length_a   1.000
_cell.length_b   1.000
_cell.length_c   1.000
_cell.angle_alpha   90.00
_cell.angle_beta   90.00
_cell.angle_gamma   90.00
#
_symmetry.space_group_name_H-M   'P 1'
#
loop_
_entity.id
_entity.type
_entity.pdbx_description
1 polymer ?
#
loop_
_entity_poly.entity_id
_entity_poly.type
_entity_poly.pdbx_seq_one_letter_code
_entity_poly.pdbx_strand_id
1 'polypeptide(L)'
;MNEKLRSLGLSSYEVKAYLTLLKLDVSDANKIAIRAKIPTGRIYNILNSLKEKGLIRVQDSRPKKYSCVEQHTAIQRLLERKKSEFDHAFETINTIAREAEIELNKLKKTTRSVNYFWTVAVGRQESQELIKEQIRQAEKEMQFFIGFPEVHKHLDNIKISKRDILDALLKALDKGINIKTLMDGNIDYSNMAKDSTVNELIRNKNFECRLTKIQTTPFDIIDNKSVNLKISNPANPKELLAIVNIRDSNLAKELRKSFDIIWNSAKKFKF
;
A
#
# COMPACT_ATOMS: atom_id res chain seq x y z
N MET A 1 -3.81 -7.84 -32.68
CA MET A 1 -4.55 -6.55 -32.61
C MET A 1 -5.87 -6.69 -31.86
N ASN A 2 -6.73 -7.64 -32.24
CA ASN A 2 -8.05 -7.83 -31.59
C ASN A 2 -7.95 -8.00 -30.07
N GLU A 3 -7.07 -8.89 -29.59
CA GLU A 3 -6.87 -9.10 -28.15
C GLU A 3 -6.43 -7.82 -27.43
N LYS A 4 -5.56 -7.00 -28.04
CA LYS A 4 -5.11 -5.73 -27.43
C LYS A 4 -6.28 -4.76 -27.20
N LEU A 5 -7.15 -4.59 -28.20
CA LEU A 5 -8.33 -3.72 -28.09
C LEU A 5 -9.39 -4.29 -27.14
N ARG A 6 -9.49 -5.63 -27.05
CA ARG A 6 -10.36 -6.29 -26.07
C ARG A 6 -9.89 -6.05 -24.63
N SER A 7 -8.59 -6.18 -24.37
CA SER A 7 -8.00 -5.87 -23.07
C SER A 7 -8.23 -4.40 -22.67
N LEU A 8 -8.31 -3.50 -23.66
CA LEU A 8 -8.64 -2.08 -23.45
C LEU A 8 -10.14 -1.80 -23.28
N GLY A 9 -11.02 -2.81 -23.23
CA GLY A 9 -12.44 -2.63 -22.90
C GLY A 9 -13.39 -2.60 -24.11
N LEU A 10 -12.95 -3.03 -25.29
CA LEU A 10 -13.85 -3.27 -26.41
C LEU A 10 -14.38 -4.71 -26.44
N SER A 11 -15.66 -4.85 -26.75
CA SER A 11 -16.27 -6.15 -27.06
C SER A 11 -15.80 -6.68 -28.41
N SER A 12 -15.96 -7.98 -28.64
CA SER A 12 -15.58 -8.62 -29.91
C SER A 12 -16.29 -8.01 -31.13
N TYR A 13 -17.53 -7.52 -30.97
CA TYR A 13 -18.27 -6.86 -32.04
C TYR A 13 -17.80 -5.43 -32.29
N GLU A 14 -17.48 -4.69 -31.22
CA GLU A 14 -16.92 -3.33 -31.32
C GLU A 14 -15.55 -3.35 -32.01
N VAL A 15 -14.68 -4.30 -31.65
CA VAL A 15 -13.38 -4.46 -32.32
C VAL A 15 -13.55 -4.72 -33.81
N LYS A 16 -14.47 -5.60 -34.21
CA LYS A 16 -14.76 -5.89 -35.62
C LYS A 16 -15.26 -4.64 -36.36
N ALA A 17 -16.22 -3.92 -35.79
CA ALA A 17 -16.78 -2.72 -36.39
C ALA A 17 -15.72 -1.60 -36.50
N TYR A 18 -14.97 -1.35 -35.43
CA TYR A 18 -13.93 -0.31 -35.37
C TYR A 18 -12.81 -0.57 -36.37
N LEU A 19 -12.25 -1.78 -36.43
CA LEU A 19 -11.20 -2.12 -37.39
C LEU A 19 -11.70 -2.11 -38.84
N THR A 20 -12.97 -2.44 -39.07
CA THR A 20 -13.59 -2.34 -40.39
C THR A 20 -13.73 -0.88 -40.81
N LEU A 21 -14.22 -0.02 -39.92
CA LEU A 21 -14.35 1.40 -40.17
C LEU A 21 -13.00 2.06 -40.42
N LEU A 22 -11.96 1.71 -39.63
CA LEU A 22 -10.61 2.21 -39.81
C LEU A 22 -10.03 1.92 -41.21
N LYS A 23 -10.40 0.77 -41.81
CA LYS A 23 -10.01 0.41 -43.18
C LYS A 23 -10.84 1.10 -44.26
N LEU A 24 -12.06 1.52 -43.93
CA LEU A 24 -12.97 2.20 -44.84
C LEU A 24 -12.82 3.72 -44.79
N ASP A 25 -12.10 4.23 -43.79
CA ASP A 25 -11.95 5.65 -43.44
C ASP A 25 -13.28 6.33 -43.08
N VAL A 26 -14.12 6.61 -44.09
CA VAL A 26 -15.46 7.17 -43.94
C VAL A 26 -16.50 6.26 -44.58
N SER A 27 -17.49 5.79 -43.80
CA SER A 27 -18.50 4.86 -44.29
C SER A 27 -19.86 5.02 -43.60
N ASP A 28 -20.93 4.52 -44.25
CA ASP A 28 -22.24 4.36 -43.62
C ASP A 28 -22.37 3.02 -42.89
N ALA A 29 -23.35 2.93 -41.99
CA ALA A 29 -23.58 1.79 -41.13
C ALA A 29 -23.81 0.47 -41.89
N ASN A 30 -24.52 0.50 -43.02
CA ASN A 30 -24.80 -0.69 -43.83
C ASN A 30 -23.52 -1.27 -44.42
N LYS A 31 -22.66 -0.43 -45.01
CA LYS A 31 -21.36 -0.88 -45.53
C LYS A 31 -20.44 -1.44 -44.44
N ILE A 32 -20.43 -0.80 -43.26
CA ILE A 32 -19.66 -1.31 -42.11
C ILE A 32 -20.20 -2.67 -41.67
N ALA A 33 -21.52 -2.83 -41.54
CA ALA A 33 -22.16 -4.08 -41.13
C ALA A 33 -21.81 -5.24 -42.06
N ILE A 34 -21.95 -5.04 -43.37
CA ILE A 34 -21.64 -6.05 -44.40
C ILE A 34 -20.17 -6.45 -44.31
N ARG A 35 -19.25 -5.47 -44.31
CA ARG A 35 -17.80 -5.75 -44.33
C ARG A 35 -17.28 -6.32 -43.01
N ALA A 36 -17.88 -5.95 -41.88
CA ALA A 36 -17.57 -6.49 -40.56
C ALA A 36 -18.26 -7.86 -40.29
N LYS A 37 -19.15 -8.31 -41.18
CA LYS A 37 -20.02 -9.48 -41.00
C LYS A 37 -20.83 -9.40 -39.70
N ILE A 38 -21.42 -8.22 -39.45
CA ILE A 38 -22.27 -7.94 -38.28
C ILE A 38 -23.70 -7.75 -38.77
N PRO A 39 -24.72 -8.38 -38.16
CA PRO A 39 -26.11 -8.17 -38.54
C PRO A 39 -26.52 -6.70 -38.47
N THR A 40 -27.24 -6.20 -39.47
CA THR A 40 -27.65 -4.79 -39.59
C THR A 40 -28.45 -4.29 -38.37
N GLY A 41 -29.24 -5.16 -37.73
CA GLY A 41 -29.96 -4.79 -36.50
C GLY A 41 -29.04 -4.48 -35.31
N ARG A 42 -27.78 -4.95 -35.31
CA ARG A 42 -26.82 -4.73 -34.21
C ARG A 42 -25.81 -3.62 -34.46
N ILE A 43 -25.57 -3.24 -35.73
CA ILE A 43 -24.49 -2.30 -36.05
C ILE A 43 -24.73 -0.92 -35.45
N TYR A 44 -25.97 -0.45 -35.39
CA TYR A 44 -26.30 0.85 -34.82
C TYR A 44 -25.97 0.92 -33.33
N ASN A 45 -26.30 -0.11 -32.55
CA ASN A 45 -25.96 -0.17 -31.13
C ASN A 45 -24.44 -0.23 -30.91
N ILE A 46 -23.72 -0.95 -31.76
CA ILE A 46 -22.26 -1.03 -31.70
C ILE A 46 -21.62 0.32 -32.04
N LEU A 47 -22.08 1.00 -33.10
CA LEU A 47 -21.59 2.31 -33.48
C LEU A 47 -21.94 3.37 -32.43
N ASN A 48 -23.12 3.29 -31.80
CA ASN A 48 -23.48 4.16 -30.68
C ASN A 48 -22.55 3.93 -29.48
N SER A 49 -22.27 2.68 -29.11
CA SER A 49 -21.31 2.38 -28.04
C SER A 49 -19.89 2.89 -28.37
N LEU A 50 -19.42 2.68 -29.61
CA LEU A 50 -18.14 3.24 -30.06
C LEU A 50 -18.13 4.77 -30.03
N LYS A 51 -19.26 5.43 -30.31
CA LYS A 51 -19.42 6.89 -30.22
C LYS A 51 -19.39 7.36 -28.76
N GLU A 52 -20.09 6.68 -27.86
CA GLU A 52 -20.08 6.97 -26.41
C GLU A 52 -18.70 6.80 -25.81
N LYS A 53 -17.93 5.80 -26.27
CA LYS A 53 -16.51 5.62 -25.94
C LYS A 53 -15.60 6.66 -26.62
N GLY A 54 -16.15 7.55 -27.44
CA GLY A 54 -15.42 8.59 -28.15
C GLY A 54 -14.46 8.07 -29.21
N LEU A 55 -14.68 6.87 -29.75
CA LEU A 55 -13.76 6.23 -30.71
C LEU A 55 -14.11 6.54 -32.16
N ILE A 56 -15.33 6.99 -32.42
CA ILE A 56 -15.79 7.36 -33.75
C ILE A 56 -16.48 8.72 -33.73
N ARG A 57 -16.50 9.37 -34.89
CA ARG A 57 -17.32 10.55 -35.19
C ARG A 57 -18.50 10.12 -36.04
N VAL A 58 -19.58 10.90 -35.94
CA VAL A 58 -20.80 10.71 -36.73
C VAL A 58 -21.12 12.03 -37.41
N GLN A 59 -21.40 11.96 -38.71
CA GLN A 59 -21.89 13.06 -39.50
C GLN A 59 -23.34 12.76 -39.90
N ASP A 60 -24.25 13.68 -39.58
CA ASP A 60 -25.69 13.55 -39.84
C ASP A 60 -26.04 13.86 -41.31
N SER A 61 -25.48 13.07 -42.22
CA SER A 61 -25.82 13.03 -43.65
C SER A 61 -26.90 11.99 -43.96
N ARG A 62 -27.35 11.92 -45.22
CA ARG A 62 -28.26 10.87 -45.71
C ARG A 62 -27.56 10.03 -46.79
N PRO A 63 -27.14 8.79 -46.51
CA PRO A 63 -27.14 8.10 -45.20
C PRO A 63 -26.10 8.68 -44.23
N LYS A 64 -26.26 8.43 -42.91
CA LYS A 64 -25.29 8.88 -41.89
C LYS A 64 -23.90 8.31 -42.16
N LYS A 65 -22.86 9.12 -41.95
CA LYS A 65 -21.47 8.71 -42.12
C LYS A 65 -20.76 8.64 -40.78
N TYR A 66 -19.84 7.70 -40.70
CA TYR A 66 -19.03 7.42 -39.53
C TYR A 66 -17.56 7.46 -39.95
N SER A 67 -16.69 7.91 -39.05
CA SER A 67 -15.25 7.83 -39.21
C SER A 67 -14.59 7.53 -37.86
N CYS A 68 -13.42 6.89 -37.88
CA CYS A 68 -12.66 6.70 -36.65
C CYS A 68 -12.05 8.03 -36.20
N VAL A 69 -11.93 8.20 -34.88
CA VAL A 69 -11.05 9.21 -34.30
C VAL A 69 -9.58 8.78 -34.54
N GLU A 70 -8.68 9.76 -34.56
CA GLU A 70 -7.23 9.52 -34.64
C GLU A 70 -6.77 8.46 -33.64
N GLN A 71 -5.85 7.59 -34.07
CA GLN A 71 -5.53 6.33 -33.38
C GLN A 71 -4.95 6.58 -31.99
N HIS A 72 -4.01 7.51 -31.84
CA HIS A 72 -3.43 7.86 -30.54
C HIS A 72 -4.52 8.33 -29.58
N THR A 73 -5.38 9.24 -30.02
CA THR A 73 -6.51 9.76 -29.24
C THR A 73 -7.48 8.65 -28.82
N ALA A 74 -7.83 7.74 -29.73
CA ALA A 74 -8.72 6.62 -29.45
C ALA A 74 -8.12 5.67 -28.39
N ILE A 75 -6.82 5.39 -28.47
CA ILE A 75 -6.13 4.56 -27.47
C ILE A 75 -6.03 5.26 -26.12
N GLN A 76 -5.73 6.56 -26.07
CA GLN A 76 -5.73 7.33 -24.82
C GLN A 76 -7.10 7.30 -24.14
N ARG A 77 -8.19 7.53 -24.88
CA ARG A 77 -9.56 7.47 -24.34
C ARG A 77 -9.91 6.09 -23.75
N LEU A 78 -9.49 5.01 -24.41
CA LEU A 78 -9.69 3.66 -23.88
C LEU A 78 -8.89 3.44 -22.59
N LEU A 79 -7.65 3.93 -22.53
CA LEU A 79 -6.80 3.83 -21.35
C LEU A 79 -7.37 4.62 -20.17
N GLU A 80 -7.78 5.87 -20.39
CA GLU A 80 -8.42 6.73 -19.38
C GLU A 80 -9.69 6.11 -18.84
N ARG A 81 -10.54 5.58 -19.73
CA ARG A 81 -11.77 4.88 -19.33
C ARG A 81 -11.45 3.67 -18.47
N LYS A 82 -10.49 2.84 -18.88
CA LYS A 82 -10.08 1.66 -18.09
C LYS A 82 -9.53 2.06 -16.72
N LYS A 83 -8.74 3.12 -16.65
CA LYS A 83 -8.23 3.66 -15.39
C LYS A 83 -9.39 4.08 -14.47
N SER A 84 -10.34 4.86 -14.97
CA SER A 84 -11.52 5.27 -14.20
C SER A 84 -12.37 4.08 -13.74
N GLU A 85 -12.55 3.04 -14.58
CA GLU A 85 -13.22 1.80 -14.18
C GLU A 85 -12.50 1.10 -13.01
N PHE A 86 -11.17 1.06 -13.03
CA PHE A 86 -10.38 0.51 -11.91
C PHE A 86 -10.45 1.37 -10.65
N ASP A 87 -10.36 2.69 -10.79
CA ASP A 87 -10.41 3.63 -9.67
C ASP A 87 -11.76 3.48 -8.92
N HIS A 88 -12.88 3.45 -9.63
CA HIS A 88 -14.21 3.23 -9.04
C HIS A 88 -14.39 1.85 -8.40
N ALA A 89 -13.89 0.79 -9.05
CA ALA A 89 -13.92 -0.54 -8.49
C ALA A 89 -13.12 -0.60 -7.17
N PHE A 90 -11.95 0.05 -7.14
CA PHE A 90 -11.10 0.11 -5.96
C PHE A 90 -11.75 0.92 -4.82
N GLU A 91 -12.40 2.05 -5.12
CA GLU A 91 -13.18 2.81 -4.14
C GLU A 91 -14.32 1.98 -3.51
N THR A 92 -15.03 1.22 -4.35
CA THR A 92 -16.11 0.32 -3.90
C THR A 92 -15.57 -0.74 -2.95
N ILE A 93 -14.49 -1.42 -3.34
CA ILE A 93 -13.84 -2.44 -2.50
C ILE A 93 -13.32 -1.86 -1.19
N ASN A 94 -12.72 -0.66 -1.21
CA ASN A 94 -12.26 0.00 0.03
C ASN A 94 -13.41 0.32 0.98
N THR A 95 -14.58 0.66 0.44
CA THR A 95 -15.78 0.93 1.26
C THR A 95 -16.24 -0.35 1.95
N ILE A 96 -16.37 -1.44 1.20
CA ILE A 96 -16.71 -2.77 1.73
C ILE A 96 -15.69 -3.21 2.79
N ALA A 97 -14.39 -3.02 2.53
CA ALA A 97 -13.33 -3.38 3.48
C ALA A 97 -13.46 -2.61 4.81
N ARG A 98 -13.75 -1.30 4.76
CA ARG A 98 -13.98 -0.49 5.96
C ARG A 98 -15.21 -0.94 6.75
N GLU A 99 -16.31 -1.25 6.06
CA GLU A 99 -17.53 -1.76 6.69
C GLU A 99 -17.26 -3.10 7.40
N ALA A 100 -16.57 -4.02 6.71
CA ALA A 100 -16.17 -5.30 7.28
C ALA A 100 -15.27 -5.13 8.52
N GLU A 101 -14.30 -4.21 8.50
CA GLU A 101 -13.47 -3.89 9.67
C GLU A 101 -14.30 -3.43 10.87
N ILE A 102 -15.29 -2.56 10.64
CA ILE A 102 -16.19 -2.06 11.70
C ILE A 102 -17.00 -3.22 12.29
N GLU A 103 -17.55 -4.10 11.46
CA GLU A 103 -18.32 -5.26 11.90
C GLU A 103 -17.47 -6.26 12.70
N LEU A 104 -16.27 -6.60 12.21
CA LEU A 104 -15.35 -7.50 12.88
C LEU A 104 -14.89 -6.94 14.24
N ASN A 105 -14.66 -5.63 14.34
CA ASN A 105 -14.28 -4.99 15.59
C ASN A 105 -15.40 -5.06 16.66
N LYS A 106 -16.68 -5.07 16.26
CA LYS A 106 -17.79 -5.28 17.20
C LYS A 106 -17.76 -6.69 17.81
N LEU A 107 -17.32 -7.69 17.06
CA LEU A 107 -17.23 -9.09 17.52
C LEU A 107 -16.06 -9.33 18.48
N LYS A 108 -15.00 -8.52 18.42
CA LYS A 108 -13.80 -8.68 19.28
C LYS A 108 -14.04 -8.45 20.78
N LYS A 109 -15.22 -7.98 21.21
CA LYS A 109 -15.49 -7.62 22.62
C LYS A 109 -15.75 -8.79 23.57
N THR A 110 -15.80 -10.04 23.12
CA THR A 110 -16.31 -11.16 23.93
C THR A 110 -15.33 -12.30 24.25
N THR A 111 -14.03 -12.14 24.05
CA THR A 111 -13.06 -13.15 24.51
C THR A 111 -12.36 -12.67 25.77
N ARG A 112 -12.72 -13.32 26.89
CA ARG A 112 -12.02 -13.27 28.18
C ARG A 112 -10.51 -13.22 28.00
N SER A 113 -9.86 -12.40 28.82
CA SER A 113 -8.42 -12.19 28.85
C SER A 113 -7.66 -13.51 28.92
N VAL A 114 -7.07 -13.91 27.81
CA VAL A 114 -5.85 -14.70 27.88
C VAL A 114 -4.81 -13.73 28.43
N ASN A 115 -4.44 -13.88 29.70
CA ASN A 115 -3.59 -12.91 30.39
C ASN A 115 -2.20 -12.78 29.73
N TYR A 116 -1.78 -13.75 28.92
CA TYR A 116 -0.50 -13.74 28.20
C TYR A 116 -0.66 -14.50 26.88
N PHE A 117 -0.63 -13.79 25.74
CA PHE A 117 -0.60 -14.41 24.40
C PHE A 117 0.67 -13.97 23.69
N TRP A 118 1.42 -14.91 23.11
CA TRP A 118 2.59 -14.59 22.31
C TRP A 118 2.43 -15.01 20.85
N THR A 119 3.03 -14.23 19.96
CA THR A 119 3.14 -14.50 18.53
C THR A 119 4.62 -14.46 18.17
N VAL A 120 5.08 -15.42 17.38
CA VAL A 120 6.46 -15.45 16.90
C VAL A 120 6.45 -15.25 15.40
N ALA A 121 7.13 -14.20 14.93
CA ALA A 121 7.41 -13.97 13.53
C ALA A 121 8.87 -14.33 13.27
N VAL A 122 9.12 -15.39 12.50
CA VAL A 122 10.47 -15.86 12.16
C VAL A 122 10.76 -15.50 10.72
N GLY A 123 11.94 -14.93 10.47
CA GLY A 123 12.33 -14.50 9.14
C GLY A 123 11.97 -13.04 8.87
N ARG A 124 12.51 -12.54 7.76
CA ARG A 124 12.50 -11.11 7.44
C ARG A 124 11.10 -10.60 7.09
N GLN A 125 10.35 -11.33 6.27
CA GLN A 125 9.05 -10.89 5.77
C GLN A 125 8.01 -10.89 6.89
N GLU A 126 7.99 -11.96 7.67
CA GLU A 126 7.10 -12.16 8.82
C GLU A 126 7.36 -11.09 9.89
N SER A 127 8.64 -10.79 10.17
CA SER A 127 9.02 -9.73 11.12
C SER A 127 8.56 -8.35 10.63
N GLN A 128 8.69 -8.06 9.32
CA GLN A 128 8.20 -6.82 8.73
C GLN A 128 6.67 -6.70 8.83
N GLU A 129 5.93 -7.77 8.52
CA GLU A 129 4.47 -7.79 8.63
C GLU A 129 4.00 -7.58 10.07
N LEU A 130 4.63 -8.28 11.04
CA LEU A 130 4.30 -8.12 12.46
C LEU A 130 4.55 -6.69 12.93
N ILE A 131 5.68 -6.07 12.56
CA ILE A 131 5.97 -4.66 12.88
C ILE A 131 4.88 -3.74 12.29
N LYS A 132 4.53 -3.92 11.01
CA LYS A 132 3.49 -3.13 10.34
C LYS A 132 2.14 -3.27 11.02
N GLU A 133 1.76 -4.50 11.39
CA GLU A 133 0.52 -4.77 12.11
C GLU A 133 0.49 -4.02 13.45
N GLN A 134 1.57 -4.11 14.24
CA GLN A 134 1.65 -3.44 15.55
C GLN A 134 1.58 -1.90 15.41
N ILE A 135 2.26 -1.31 14.41
CA ILE A 135 2.18 0.15 14.16
C ILE A 135 0.75 0.57 13.80
N ARG A 136 0.05 -0.22 12.96
CA ARG A 136 -1.33 0.09 12.55
C ARG A 136 -2.33 -0.03 13.70
N GLN A 137 -2.08 -0.93 14.65
CA GLN A 137 -2.93 -1.20 15.81
C GLN A 137 -2.65 -0.27 17.00
N ALA A 138 -1.53 0.45 17.02
CA ALA A 138 -1.19 1.36 18.10
C ALA A 138 -2.24 2.48 18.25
N GLU A 139 -2.53 2.85 19.49
CA GLU A 139 -3.58 3.80 19.86
C GLU A 139 -3.02 5.06 20.53
N LYS A 140 -1.90 4.96 21.26
CA LYS A 140 -1.41 6.02 22.16
C LYS A 140 0.09 6.28 22.03
N GLU A 141 0.91 5.24 22.17
CA GLU A 141 2.36 5.41 22.17
C GLU A 141 3.11 4.17 21.74
N MET A 142 4.29 4.40 21.16
CA MET A 142 5.23 3.35 20.78
C MET A 142 6.64 3.73 21.23
N GLN A 143 7.36 2.75 21.79
CA GLN A 143 8.77 2.85 22.08
C GLN A 143 9.52 1.80 21.27
N PHE A 144 10.44 2.25 20.44
CA PHE A 144 11.21 1.38 19.56
C PHE A 144 12.70 1.42 19.86
N PHE A 145 13.37 0.29 19.70
CA PHE A 145 14.80 0.25 19.48
C PHE A 145 15.09 0.01 17.99
N ILE A 146 15.91 0.85 17.37
CA ILE A 146 16.35 0.67 15.99
C ILE A 146 17.86 0.44 16.00
N GLY A 147 18.32 -0.60 15.33
CA GLY A 147 19.74 -0.90 15.25
C GLY A 147 20.00 -2.39 15.36
N PHE A 148 20.70 -2.80 16.41
CA PHE A 148 20.97 -4.21 16.71
C PHE A 148 19.73 -4.97 17.21
N PRO A 149 19.62 -6.30 17.00
CA PRO A 149 20.21 -6.97 15.83
C PRO A 149 19.62 -6.35 14.57
N GLU A 150 20.41 -6.12 13.52
CA GLU A 150 20.22 -5.26 12.33
C GLU A 150 18.77 -5.02 11.83
N VAL A 151 17.87 -4.50 12.67
CA VAL A 151 16.43 -4.29 12.42
C VAL A 151 16.29 -3.31 11.28
N HIS A 152 17.21 -2.34 11.21
CA HIS A 152 17.30 -1.37 10.13
C HIS A 152 17.44 -2.04 8.75
N LYS A 153 18.11 -3.19 8.63
CA LYS A 153 18.17 -3.94 7.35
C LYS A 153 16.84 -4.60 6.99
N HIS A 154 16.01 -4.89 7.98
CA HIS A 154 14.62 -5.30 7.76
C HIS A 154 13.73 -4.09 7.43
N LEU A 155 14.21 -2.85 7.53
CA LEU A 155 13.51 -1.68 6.98
C LEU A 155 13.87 -1.44 5.51
N ASP A 156 15.06 -1.88 5.06
CA ASP A 156 15.63 -1.54 3.75
C ASP A 156 15.67 -2.69 2.72
N ASN A 157 14.80 -2.60 1.69
CA ASN A 157 14.76 -3.28 0.37
C ASN A 157 13.47 -4.12 0.17
N ILE A 158 12.63 -3.86 -0.85
CA ILE A 158 12.87 -3.95 -2.31
C ILE A 158 12.35 -2.69 -3.04
N LYS A 159 12.96 -2.34 -4.19
CA LYS A 159 12.79 -1.15 -5.06
C LYS A 159 11.35 -0.73 -5.48
N ILE A 160 10.29 -1.30 -4.90
CA ILE A 160 8.88 -0.91 -5.11
C ILE A 160 8.12 -0.68 -3.77
N SER A 161 8.61 -1.21 -2.63
CA SER A 161 7.97 -1.20 -1.28
C SER A 161 8.80 -0.40 -0.26
N LYS A 162 9.51 0.63 -0.72
CA LYS A 162 10.59 1.30 0.04
C LYS A 162 10.13 2.07 1.29
N ARG A 163 8.83 2.14 1.61
CA ARG A 163 8.31 3.02 2.66
C ARG A 163 7.21 2.45 3.53
N ASP A 164 6.81 1.18 3.39
CA ASP A 164 5.60 0.70 4.06
C ASP A 164 5.62 0.85 5.59
N ILE A 165 6.78 0.68 6.24
CA ILE A 165 6.93 0.89 7.68
C ILE A 165 7.03 2.38 8.02
N LEU A 166 7.81 3.16 7.27
CA LEU A 166 7.95 4.61 7.50
C LEU A 166 6.61 5.35 7.28
N ASP A 167 5.87 4.98 6.24
CA ASP A 167 4.53 5.48 5.93
C ASP A 167 3.53 5.07 7.01
N ALA A 168 3.64 3.85 7.54
CA ALA A 168 2.83 3.43 8.68
C ALA A 168 3.14 4.26 9.94
N LEU A 169 4.41 4.57 10.19
CA LEU A 169 4.82 5.45 11.30
C LEU A 169 4.32 6.89 11.10
N LEU A 170 4.41 7.45 9.89
CA LEU A 170 3.86 8.78 9.58
C LEU A 170 2.35 8.81 9.82
N LYS A 171 1.61 7.83 9.29
CA LYS A 171 0.16 7.70 9.55
C LYS A 171 -0.17 7.54 11.02
N ALA A 172 0.68 6.87 11.80
CA ALA A 172 0.51 6.76 13.24
C ALA A 172 0.70 8.12 13.93
N LEU A 173 1.73 8.88 13.55
CA LEU A 173 1.97 10.24 14.06
C LEU A 173 0.85 11.21 13.69
N ASP A 174 0.29 11.10 12.49
CA ASP A 174 -0.87 11.90 12.03
C ASP A 174 -2.12 11.64 12.88
N LYS A 175 -2.27 10.42 13.41
CA LYS A 175 -3.32 10.06 14.40
C LYS A 175 -3.01 10.57 15.81
N GLY A 176 -1.87 11.22 16.04
CA GLY A 176 -1.46 11.75 17.34
C GLY A 176 -0.74 10.75 18.24
N ILE A 177 -0.28 9.61 17.72
CA ILE A 177 0.46 8.61 18.50
C ILE A 177 1.86 9.14 18.81
N ASN A 178 2.31 8.99 20.06
CA ASN A 178 3.66 9.41 20.47
C ASN A 178 4.67 8.30 20.17
N ILE A 179 5.76 8.62 19.49
CA ILE A 179 6.79 7.66 19.10
C ILE A 179 8.14 8.07 19.68
N LYS A 180 8.75 7.19 20.46
CA LYS A 180 10.11 7.36 21.00
C LYS A 180 11.02 6.27 20.44
N THR A 181 12.16 6.67 19.90
CA THR A 181 13.10 5.73 19.28
C THR A 181 14.50 5.83 19.88
N LEU A 182 15.00 4.69 20.38
CA LEU A 182 16.39 4.52 20.75
C LEU A 182 17.16 3.90 19.58
N MET A 183 18.13 4.63 19.04
CA MET A 183 18.98 4.20 17.94
C MET A 183 20.34 3.74 18.45
N ASP A 184 20.86 2.64 17.90
CA ASP A 184 22.19 2.13 18.24
C ASP A 184 23.28 3.03 17.66
N GLY A 185 24.01 3.73 18.53
CA GLY A 185 25.08 4.65 18.15
C GLY A 185 26.28 4.00 17.45
N ASN A 186 26.34 2.67 17.35
CA ASN A 186 27.38 1.97 16.58
C ASN A 186 27.05 1.83 15.08
N ILE A 187 25.84 2.22 14.65
CA ILE A 187 25.40 2.12 13.25
C ILE A 187 25.47 3.50 12.58
N ASP A 188 25.95 3.52 11.33
CA ASP A 188 25.94 4.73 10.51
C ASP A 188 24.55 4.95 9.88
N TYR A 189 23.87 6.00 10.32
CA TYR A 189 22.55 6.40 9.83
C TYR A 189 22.59 7.54 8.81
N SER A 190 23.77 7.93 8.32
CA SER A 190 23.95 9.08 7.41
C SER A 190 23.13 8.97 6.13
N ASN A 191 22.91 7.75 5.63
CA ASN A 191 22.07 7.52 4.46
C ASN A 191 20.57 7.65 4.76
N MET A 192 20.12 7.22 5.94
CA MET A 192 18.72 7.38 6.36
C MET A 192 18.37 8.86 6.56
N ALA A 193 19.32 9.66 7.08
CA ALA A 193 19.15 11.10 7.24
C ALA A 193 18.87 11.85 5.93
N LYS A 194 19.27 11.29 4.78
CA LYS A 194 19.00 11.87 3.46
C LYS A 194 17.60 11.54 2.92
N ASP A 195 16.88 10.59 3.53
CA ASP A 195 15.53 10.22 3.07
C ASP A 195 14.51 11.29 3.50
N SER A 196 13.68 11.72 2.56
CA SER A 196 12.66 12.76 2.79
C SER A 196 11.62 12.36 3.85
N THR A 197 11.24 11.09 3.87
CA THR A 197 10.24 10.49 4.78
C THR A 197 10.78 10.45 6.20
N VAL A 198 12.06 10.09 6.33
CA VAL A 198 12.77 10.13 7.62
C VAL A 198 12.81 11.56 8.14
N ASN A 199 13.17 12.54 7.30
CA ASN A 199 13.15 13.96 7.66
C ASN A 199 11.77 14.45 8.10
N GLU A 200 10.69 13.95 7.48
CA GLU A 200 9.32 14.27 7.87
C GLU A 200 8.96 13.69 9.25
N LEU A 201 9.31 12.42 9.51
CA LEU A 201 9.14 11.78 10.82
C LEU A 201 9.81 12.61 11.92
N ILE A 202 11.07 13.01 11.70
CA ILE A 202 11.88 13.73 12.68
C ILE A 202 11.31 15.10 13.03
N ARG A 203 10.69 15.77 12.05
CA ARG A 203 10.09 17.09 12.24
C ARG A 203 8.77 17.02 13.00
N ASN A 204 8.16 15.84 13.11
CA ASN A 204 6.91 15.68 13.83
C ASN A 204 7.13 15.83 15.34
N LYS A 205 6.34 16.71 15.97
CA LYS A 205 6.42 16.99 17.41
C LYS A 205 6.19 15.77 18.32
N ASN A 206 5.49 14.75 17.81
CA ASN A 206 5.18 13.52 18.54
C ASN A 206 6.24 12.43 18.31
N PHE A 207 7.29 12.72 17.52
CA PHE A 207 8.40 11.81 17.29
C PHE A 207 9.65 12.33 17.99
N GLU A 208 10.26 11.48 18.83
CA GLU A 208 11.56 11.77 19.45
C GLU A 208 12.54 10.63 19.18
N CYS A 209 13.81 10.98 18.96
CA CYS A 209 14.88 10.02 18.76
C CYS A 209 16.11 10.33 19.63
N ARG A 210 16.74 9.29 20.18
CA ARG A 210 17.99 9.38 20.94
C ARG A 210 18.96 8.25 20.56
N LEU A 211 20.26 8.53 20.66
CA LEU A 211 21.33 7.57 20.48
C LEU A 211 21.77 6.95 21.80
N THR A 212 21.95 5.64 21.80
CA THR A 212 22.54 4.89 22.91
C THR A 212 23.40 3.74 22.41
N LYS A 213 24.24 3.15 23.26
CA LYS A 213 24.91 1.88 22.95
C LYS A 213 24.01 0.74 23.41
N ILE A 214 23.50 -0.03 22.48
CA ILE A 214 22.64 -1.18 22.80
C ILE A 214 23.53 -2.35 23.25
N GLN A 215 23.41 -2.75 24.51
CA GLN A 215 24.19 -3.86 25.09
C GLN A 215 23.34 -5.04 25.56
N THR A 216 22.01 -4.90 25.50
CA THR A 216 21.03 -5.91 25.93
C THR A 216 20.12 -6.27 24.77
N THR A 217 19.36 -7.36 24.90
CA THR A 217 18.32 -7.74 23.94
C THR A 217 17.35 -6.57 23.72
N PRO A 218 17.23 -6.03 22.51
CA PRO A 218 16.38 -4.88 22.24
C PRO A 218 14.92 -5.30 22.22
N PHE A 219 14.07 -4.40 22.69
CA PHE A 219 12.64 -4.67 22.79
C PHE A 219 11.83 -3.45 22.42
N ASP A 220 10.65 -3.63 21.87
CA ASP A 220 9.73 -2.53 21.59
C ASP A 220 8.52 -2.63 22.50
N ILE A 221 7.91 -1.51 22.85
CA ILE A 221 6.70 -1.44 23.66
C ILE A 221 5.62 -0.72 22.86
N ILE A 222 4.43 -1.30 22.79
CA ILE A 222 3.27 -0.73 22.10
C ILE A 222 2.13 -0.56 23.11
N ASP A 223 1.67 0.69 23.25
CA ASP A 223 0.58 1.14 24.12
C ASP A 223 0.66 0.69 25.59
N ASN A 224 1.86 0.34 26.05
CA ASN A 224 2.08 -0.29 27.36
C ASN A 224 1.22 -1.57 27.57
N LYS A 225 0.90 -2.26 26.47
CA LYS A 225 0.06 -3.48 26.43
C LYS A 225 0.80 -4.68 25.86
N SER A 226 1.77 -4.46 24.96
CA SER A 226 2.56 -5.52 24.36
C SER A 226 4.04 -5.15 24.22
N VAL A 227 4.85 -6.19 24.12
CA VAL A 227 6.31 -6.12 24.00
C VAL A 227 6.75 -6.93 22.80
N ASN A 228 7.61 -6.38 21.95
CA ASN A 228 8.33 -7.15 20.94
C ASN A 228 9.74 -7.43 21.43
N LEU A 229 10.13 -8.70 21.55
CA LEU A 229 11.52 -9.10 21.79
C LEU A 229 12.20 -9.44 20.47
N LYS A 230 13.36 -8.84 20.20
CA LYS A 230 14.13 -9.06 18.98
C LYS A 230 15.18 -10.13 19.21
N ILE A 231 15.01 -11.27 18.53
CA ILE A 231 15.88 -12.43 18.68
C ILE A 231 16.94 -12.40 17.60
N SER A 232 18.21 -12.39 18.00
CA SER A 232 19.35 -12.51 17.10
C SER A 232 19.44 -13.92 16.48
N ASN A 233 19.98 -13.99 15.27
CA ASN A 233 20.27 -15.25 14.61
C ASN A 233 21.45 -15.97 15.29
N PRO A 234 21.29 -17.22 15.78
CA PRO A 234 22.37 -17.97 16.42
C PRO A 234 23.60 -18.18 15.52
N ALA A 235 23.41 -18.29 14.20
CA ALA A 235 24.50 -18.45 13.24
C ALA A 235 25.17 -17.12 12.86
N ASN A 236 24.41 -16.01 12.90
CA ASN A 236 24.92 -14.67 12.65
C ASN A 236 24.31 -13.67 13.65
N PRO A 237 24.92 -13.46 14.84
CA PRO A 237 24.31 -12.70 15.93
C PRO A 237 23.93 -11.24 15.62
N LYS A 238 24.50 -10.67 14.54
CA LYS A 238 24.15 -9.34 14.06
C LYS A 238 22.79 -9.30 13.36
N GLU A 239 22.35 -10.39 12.76
CA GLU A 239 21.09 -10.47 12.03
C GLU A 239 19.90 -10.75 12.96
N LEU A 240 18.75 -10.17 12.63
CA LEU A 240 17.49 -10.47 13.30
C LEU A 240 16.93 -11.80 12.74
N LEU A 241 16.73 -12.78 13.63
CA LEU A 241 16.09 -14.05 13.29
C LEU A 241 14.57 -13.96 13.39
N ALA A 242 14.09 -13.42 14.50
CA ALA A 242 12.67 -13.44 14.83
C ALA A 242 12.26 -12.30 15.75
N ILE A 243 10.98 -11.96 15.73
CA ILE A 243 10.34 -11.10 16.71
C ILE A 243 9.31 -11.91 17.48
N VAL A 244 9.43 -11.89 18.80
CA VAL A 244 8.43 -12.46 19.71
C VAL A 244 7.57 -11.32 20.25
N ASN A 245 6.33 -11.19 19.78
CA ASN A 245 5.35 -10.26 20.33
C ASN A 245 4.64 -10.91 21.51
N ILE A 246 4.74 -10.32 22.69
CA ILE A 246 4.11 -10.77 23.93
C ILE A 246 3.06 -9.74 24.33
N ARG A 247 1.79 -10.16 24.34
CA ARG A 247 0.66 -9.32 24.80
C ARG A 247 0.50 -9.50 26.29
N ASP A 248 1.19 -8.65 27.04
CA ASP A 248 1.23 -8.63 28.49
C ASP A 248 1.49 -7.20 28.98
N SER A 249 0.49 -6.60 29.62
CA SER A 249 0.58 -5.24 30.15
C SER A 249 1.47 -5.12 31.38
N ASN A 250 1.69 -6.20 32.14
CA ASN A 250 2.59 -6.18 33.29
C ASN A 250 4.05 -6.19 32.82
N LEU A 251 4.40 -7.10 31.90
CA LEU A 251 5.72 -7.10 31.27
C LEU A 251 5.99 -5.79 30.53
N ALA A 252 5.02 -5.25 29.81
CA ALA A 252 5.16 -3.95 29.14
C ALA A 252 5.49 -2.83 30.12
N LYS A 253 4.76 -2.74 31.25
CA LYS A 253 5.02 -1.76 32.32
C LYS A 253 6.39 -1.93 32.96
N GLU A 254 6.82 -3.18 33.16
CA GLU A 254 8.13 -3.48 33.72
C GLU A 254 9.24 -3.02 32.78
N LEU A 255 9.20 -3.45 31.51
CA LEU A 255 10.18 -3.08 30.50
C LEU A 255 10.16 -1.60 30.15
N ARG A 256 9.01 -0.92 30.33
CA ARG A 256 8.90 0.55 30.19
C ARG A 256 9.85 1.26 31.14
N LYS A 257 9.98 0.79 32.38
CA LYS A 257 10.93 1.36 33.35
C LYS A 257 12.36 1.25 32.83
N SER A 258 12.73 0.08 32.30
CA SER A 258 14.05 -0.15 31.68
C SER A 258 14.27 0.76 30.47
N PHE A 259 13.27 0.91 29.60
CA PHE A 259 13.32 1.85 28.47
C PHE A 259 13.57 3.27 28.95
N ASP A 260 12.83 3.75 29.94
CA ASP A 260 12.91 5.13 30.43
C ASP A 260 14.27 5.44 31.07
N ILE A 261 14.88 4.47 31.77
CA ILE A 261 16.26 4.59 32.31
C ILE A 261 17.27 4.79 31.15
N ILE A 262 17.17 3.97 30.10
CA ILE A 262 18.05 4.08 28.93
C ILE A 262 17.77 5.40 28.20
N TRP A 263 16.51 5.76 28.03
CA TRP A 263 16.08 7.00 27.38
C TRP A 263 16.67 8.24 28.03
N ASN A 264 16.63 8.31 29.36
CA ASN A 264 17.10 9.46 30.13
C ASN A 264 18.62 9.62 30.11
N SER A 265 19.36 8.52 29.95
CA SER A 265 20.83 8.53 29.78
C SER A 265 21.28 8.64 28.33
N ALA A 266 20.39 8.40 27.36
CA ALA A 266 20.68 8.47 25.92
C ALA A 266 20.87 9.92 25.44
N LYS A 267 21.76 10.08 24.45
CA LYS A 267 22.04 11.39 23.84
C LYS A 267 20.94 11.75 22.85
N LYS A 268 20.40 12.97 22.91
CA LYS A 268 19.49 13.45 21.87
C LYS A 268 20.17 13.34 20.51
N PHE A 269 19.50 12.70 19.56
CA PHE A 269 19.99 12.67 18.20
C PHE A 269 19.69 14.01 17.54
N LYS A 270 20.75 14.72 17.12
CA LYS A 270 20.63 15.93 16.31
C LYS A 270 21.08 15.54 14.90
N PHE A 271 20.19 15.73 13.93
CA PHE A 271 20.51 15.59 12.52
C PHE A 271 21.38 16.75 12.06
#